data_AF-A0A4Z2CB89-F1
#
_entry.id   AF-A0A4Z2CB89-F1
#
_cell.length_a   1.000
_cell.length_b   1.000
_cell.length_c   1.000
_cell.angle_alpha   90.00
_cell.angle_beta   90.00
_cell.angle_gamma   90.00
#
_symmetry.space_group_name_H-M   'P 1'
#
loop_
_entity.id
_entity.type
_entity.pdbx_description
1 polymer ?
#
loop_
_entity_poly.entity_id
_entity_poly.type
_entity_poly.pdbx_seq_one_letter_code
_entity_poly.pdbx_strand_id
1 'polypeptide(L)'
;MSREELAVLRARRTFQTGKTKPLEFRLQQLKNLLRFVTERTKDIAAAVKKDLGRSEHGTELFETMGLEAEINLAVGKLAEWAAPRPVEKNLLTMSDEVYIQPEPLGVVLIIGAWNYPWAVTLQPLVGAIAAGNAAVIKPSEVSLHSSKVMEELLPLYLDKDLYPVVTGGVSETQELLKQRFDHIFYTGSSTVGKLVMEAAARHLTPVTLELGGKSPCYIDKDCDIAVACRRITWGKFVNCGQTCIAPDYVLCEPSIQSRVIEEITKNIKEFYTDNPKTFDDYGRIINQQHFKRLVALMGGGKVAVGGDSDESERYIAPTVLKDVTAESKVMKEEIFGPLLPIVNVSGVDEAIRFINDREKPLVVYVFSNQNKLIKRLIAETSSGAFLANDCLVHFSVNALPFGGVGEWRIVSPEPPLLLLIHLTHAMACSGNSGMGSYHGRHTFDQLSHLRSCLIKQLKMERVNSMRYPPHTAKKLGWARFFLLKQVNVCRLQRVALMATFIGLAAFVVQVRDVNIDIYWHLTDVYVYVFPVYVRKGVSFTKRVCVCVRTFVYPPLRIPTIPHACDLTQQWLCPLQTKQGVVLEICPLICPLLFNYPACCSLFC
;
A
#
# COMPACT_ATOMS: atom_id res chain seq x y z
N MET A 1 -19.62 -15.84 -29.97
CA MET A 1 -18.98 -15.10 -28.88
C MET A 1 -18.35 -16.10 -27.94
N SER A 2 -17.09 -15.90 -27.58
CA SER A 2 -16.38 -16.78 -26.63
C SER A 2 -16.92 -16.60 -25.20
N ARG A 3 -16.55 -17.50 -24.27
CA ARG A 3 -16.92 -17.37 -22.85
C ARG A 3 -16.33 -16.09 -22.26
N GLU A 4 -15.12 -15.78 -22.67
CA GLU A 4 -14.32 -14.62 -22.29
C GLU A 4 -15.00 -13.32 -22.74
N GLU A 5 -15.39 -13.26 -24.01
CA GLU A 5 -16.11 -12.11 -24.58
C GLU A 5 -17.46 -11.87 -23.89
N LEU A 6 -18.22 -12.94 -23.62
CA LEU A 6 -19.50 -12.86 -22.92
C LEU A 6 -19.34 -12.35 -21.48
N ALA A 7 -18.30 -12.79 -20.76
CA ALA A 7 -18.02 -12.34 -19.40
C ALA A 7 -17.72 -10.83 -19.38
N VAL A 8 -16.86 -10.35 -20.28
CA VAL A 8 -16.49 -8.92 -20.37
C VAL A 8 -17.69 -8.06 -20.75
N LEU A 9 -18.49 -8.49 -21.73
CA LEU A 9 -19.67 -7.73 -22.15
C LEU A 9 -20.74 -7.67 -21.06
N ARG A 10 -20.92 -8.74 -20.30
CA ARG A 10 -21.84 -8.74 -19.16
C ARG A 10 -21.38 -7.77 -18.08
N ALA A 11 -20.12 -7.85 -17.67
CA ALA A 11 -19.51 -6.92 -16.71
C ALA A 11 -19.65 -5.46 -17.15
N ARG A 12 -19.36 -5.17 -18.43
CA ARG A 12 -19.46 -3.82 -18.99
C ARG A 12 -20.89 -3.30 -19.00
N ARG A 13 -21.87 -4.11 -19.43
CA ARG A 13 -23.30 -3.73 -19.43
C ARG A 13 -23.80 -3.45 -18.02
N THR A 14 -23.46 -4.31 -17.06
CA THR A 14 -23.89 -4.13 -15.67
C THR A 14 -23.22 -2.91 -15.04
N PHE A 15 -21.94 -2.65 -15.31
CA PHE A 15 -21.27 -1.42 -14.89
C PHE A 15 -21.98 -0.16 -15.42
N GLN A 16 -22.36 -0.16 -16.71
CA GLN A 16 -23.03 0.97 -17.36
C GLN A 16 -24.40 1.32 -16.77
N THR A 17 -25.06 0.39 -16.06
CA THR A 17 -26.29 0.71 -15.30
C THR A 17 -26.05 1.68 -14.14
N GLY A 18 -24.80 1.85 -13.72
CA GLY A 18 -24.43 2.67 -12.56
C GLY A 18 -24.64 1.96 -11.22
N LYS A 19 -24.95 0.65 -11.21
CA LYS A 19 -25.16 -0.15 -10.00
C LYS A 19 -24.01 -0.06 -8.99
N THR A 20 -22.77 0.12 -9.45
CA THR A 20 -21.58 0.24 -8.61
C THR A 20 -21.34 1.65 -8.06
N LYS A 21 -22.09 2.68 -8.50
CA LYS A 21 -21.87 4.08 -8.08
C LYS A 21 -22.14 4.29 -6.57
N PRO A 22 -23.27 3.83 -5.99
CA PRO A 22 -23.56 4.00 -4.57
C PRO A 22 -22.52 3.29 -3.69
N LEU A 23 -22.06 3.95 -2.63
CA LEU A 23 -21.07 3.38 -1.71
C LEU A 23 -21.64 2.18 -0.97
N GLU A 24 -22.95 2.17 -0.70
CA GLU A 24 -23.67 1.10 -0.03
C GLU A 24 -23.54 -0.23 -0.78
N PHE A 25 -23.64 -0.18 -2.12
CA PHE A 25 -23.46 -1.36 -2.96
C PHE A 25 -22.04 -1.91 -2.83
N ARG A 26 -21.03 -1.03 -2.91
CA ARG A 26 -19.62 -1.42 -2.78
C ARG A 26 -19.33 -2.04 -1.42
N LEU A 27 -19.83 -1.42 -0.34
CA LEU A 27 -19.72 -1.95 1.02
C LEU A 27 -20.36 -3.34 1.15
N GLN A 28 -21.52 -3.55 0.51
CA GLN A 28 -22.17 -4.86 0.53
C GLN A 28 -21.32 -5.93 -0.16
N GLN A 29 -20.72 -5.61 -1.31
CA GLN A 29 -19.85 -6.54 -2.04
C GLN A 29 -18.57 -6.85 -1.24
N LEU A 30 -17.95 -5.85 -0.61
CA LEU A 30 -16.79 -6.05 0.27
C LEU A 30 -17.12 -6.94 1.48
N LYS A 31 -18.28 -6.72 2.12
CA LYS A 31 -18.73 -7.58 3.23
C LYS A 31 -19.05 -9.00 2.78
N ASN A 32 -19.60 -9.17 1.57
CA ASN A 32 -19.81 -10.50 1.00
C ASN A 32 -18.48 -11.20 0.67
N LEU A 33 -17.47 -10.47 0.22
CA LEU A 33 -16.12 -11.01 0.01
C LEU A 33 -15.49 -11.44 1.34
N LEU A 34 -15.65 -10.64 2.40
CA LEU A 34 -15.19 -11.03 3.75
C LEU A 34 -15.87 -12.33 4.19
N ARG A 35 -17.20 -12.40 4.03
CA ARG A 35 -17.96 -13.62 4.32
C ARG A 35 -17.46 -14.83 3.53
N PHE A 36 -17.17 -14.66 2.24
CA PHE A 36 -16.61 -15.73 1.42
C PHE A 36 -15.32 -16.27 2.02
N VAL A 37 -14.36 -15.37 2.32
CA VAL A 37 -13.05 -15.76 2.89
C VAL A 37 -13.23 -16.48 4.23
N THR A 38 -14.10 -15.97 5.11
CA THR A 38 -14.30 -16.55 6.45
C THR A 38 -15.13 -17.85 6.46
N GLU A 39 -16.15 -17.96 5.61
CA GLU A 39 -17.04 -19.13 5.57
C GLU A 39 -16.43 -20.30 4.77
N ARG A 40 -15.40 -20.03 3.96
CA ARG A 40 -14.75 -21.00 3.05
C ARG A 40 -13.26 -21.22 3.36
N THR A 41 -12.78 -20.82 4.55
CA THR A 41 -11.37 -21.01 4.97
C THR A 41 -10.88 -22.44 4.76
N LYS A 42 -11.70 -23.45 5.08
CA LYS A 42 -11.35 -24.86 4.92
C LYS A 42 -11.24 -25.28 3.44
N ASP A 43 -12.14 -24.81 2.59
CA ASP A 43 -12.10 -25.10 1.15
C ASP A 43 -10.86 -24.45 0.50
N ILE A 44 -10.55 -23.21 0.92
CA ILE A 44 -9.35 -22.46 0.50
C ILE A 44 -8.08 -23.21 0.93
N ALA A 45 -7.98 -23.57 2.22
CA ALA A 45 -6.84 -24.31 2.76
C ALA A 45 -6.63 -25.67 2.08
N ALA A 46 -7.72 -26.42 1.86
CA ALA A 46 -7.64 -27.71 1.18
C ALA A 46 -7.17 -27.58 -0.28
N ALA A 47 -7.58 -26.52 -0.98
CA ALA A 47 -7.11 -26.24 -2.33
C ALA A 47 -5.62 -25.88 -2.36
N VAL A 48 -5.18 -24.98 -1.48
CA VAL A 48 -3.78 -24.56 -1.37
C VAL A 48 -2.88 -25.72 -0.94
N LYS A 49 -3.34 -26.61 -0.05
CA LYS A 49 -2.61 -27.84 0.32
C LYS A 49 -2.34 -28.72 -0.90
N LYS A 50 -3.32 -28.87 -1.80
CA LYS A 50 -3.16 -29.68 -3.02
C LYS A 50 -2.24 -29.00 -4.05
N ASP A 51 -2.32 -27.69 -4.19
CA ASP A 51 -1.50 -26.94 -5.14
C ASP A 51 -0.03 -26.79 -4.67
N LEU A 52 0.17 -26.42 -3.40
CA LEU A 52 1.47 -25.95 -2.88
C LEU A 52 1.99 -26.75 -1.67
N GLY A 53 1.24 -27.72 -1.15
CA GLY A 53 1.62 -28.49 0.04
C GLY A 53 1.56 -27.72 1.36
N ARG A 54 1.11 -26.46 1.35
CA ARG A 54 1.04 -25.58 2.53
C ARG A 54 -0.06 -26.04 3.49
N SER A 55 0.20 -26.01 4.79
CA SER A 55 -0.79 -26.34 5.83
C SER A 55 -1.95 -25.35 5.89
N GLU A 56 -2.97 -25.70 6.67
CA GLU A 56 -4.13 -24.85 6.93
C GLU A 56 -3.73 -23.53 7.60
N HIS A 57 -2.99 -23.58 8.71
CA HIS A 57 -2.55 -22.37 9.42
C HIS A 57 -1.58 -21.53 8.59
N GLY A 58 -0.67 -22.15 7.84
CA GLY A 58 0.20 -21.43 6.91
C GLY A 58 -0.60 -20.76 5.78
N THR A 59 -1.66 -21.39 5.30
CA THR A 59 -2.56 -20.80 4.32
C THR A 59 -3.29 -19.59 4.90
N GLU A 60 -3.83 -19.70 6.11
CA GLU A 60 -4.48 -18.58 6.78
C GLU A 60 -3.55 -17.37 6.94
N LEU A 61 -2.34 -17.61 7.46
CA LEU A 61 -1.36 -16.55 7.71
C LEU A 61 -0.94 -15.81 6.43
N PHE A 62 -0.71 -16.53 5.33
CA PHE A 62 -0.12 -15.95 4.12
C PHE A 62 -1.10 -15.65 2.99
N GLU A 63 -2.32 -16.20 3.00
CA GLU A 63 -3.35 -15.92 1.99
C GLU A 63 -4.49 -15.05 2.51
N THR A 64 -5.11 -15.44 3.63
CA THR A 64 -6.43 -14.92 4.02
C THR A 64 -6.34 -13.83 5.08
N MET A 65 -5.45 -13.92 6.06
CA MET A 65 -5.37 -12.94 7.17
C MET A 65 -5.08 -11.52 6.66
N GLY A 66 -4.11 -11.37 5.76
CA GLY A 66 -3.83 -10.09 5.11
C GLY A 66 -4.98 -9.59 4.23
N LEU A 67 -5.69 -10.51 3.56
CA LEU A 67 -6.86 -10.20 2.73
C LEU A 67 -8.04 -9.71 3.59
N GLU A 68 -8.31 -10.35 4.72
CA GLU A 68 -9.33 -9.92 5.68
C GLU A 68 -9.02 -8.52 6.24
N ALA A 69 -7.76 -8.26 6.59
CA ALA A 69 -7.32 -6.95 7.03
C ALA A 69 -7.53 -5.87 5.96
N GLU A 70 -7.20 -6.18 4.69
CA GLU A 70 -7.40 -5.29 3.54
C GLU A 70 -8.89 -5.00 3.29
N ILE A 71 -9.76 -6.02 3.36
CA ILE A 71 -11.21 -5.85 3.22
C ILE A 71 -11.77 -4.96 4.34
N ASN A 72 -11.38 -5.22 5.58
CA ASN A 72 -11.82 -4.44 6.74
C ASN A 72 -11.34 -2.98 6.66
N LEU A 73 -10.09 -2.76 6.21
CA LEU A 73 -9.57 -1.42 5.95
C LEU A 73 -10.42 -0.70 4.89
N ALA A 74 -10.69 -1.36 3.76
CA ALA A 74 -11.52 -0.78 2.70
C ALA A 74 -12.93 -0.45 3.21
N VAL A 75 -13.58 -1.35 3.94
CA VAL A 75 -14.90 -1.11 4.54
C VAL A 75 -14.87 0.10 5.48
N GLY A 76 -13.85 0.21 6.34
CA GLY A 76 -13.71 1.31 7.31
C GLY A 76 -13.36 2.66 6.68
N LYS A 77 -12.72 2.67 5.51
CA LYS A 77 -12.17 3.88 4.87
C LYS A 77 -12.84 4.29 3.56
N LEU A 78 -13.71 3.47 2.99
CA LEU A 78 -14.29 3.71 1.67
C LEU A 78 -14.95 5.10 1.52
N ALA A 79 -15.71 5.54 2.53
CA ALA A 79 -16.36 6.85 2.50
C ALA A 79 -15.34 8.01 2.46
N GLU A 80 -14.22 7.86 3.18
CA GLU A 80 -13.11 8.82 3.17
C GLU A 80 -12.40 8.79 1.80
N TRP A 81 -12.12 7.61 1.27
CA TRP A 81 -11.39 7.45 0.01
C TRP A 81 -12.16 7.99 -1.21
N ALA A 82 -13.48 7.80 -1.23
CA ALA A 82 -14.37 8.23 -2.30
C ALA A 82 -14.78 9.71 -2.23
N ALA A 83 -14.50 10.40 -1.12
CA ALA A 83 -14.86 11.80 -0.95
C ALA A 83 -14.05 12.73 -1.88
N PRO A 84 -14.64 13.87 -2.31
CA PRO A 84 -13.89 14.94 -2.95
C PRO A 84 -12.68 15.37 -2.11
N ARG A 85 -11.53 15.59 -2.75
CA ARG A 85 -10.27 15.96 -2.09
C ARG A 85 -9.91 17.40 -2.45
N PRO A 86 -10.15 18.39 -1.57
CA PRO A 86 -9.76 19.77 -1.83
C PRO A 86 -8.25 19.89 -2.05
N VAL A 87 -7.83 20.74 -2.98
CA VAL A 87 -6.41 20.98 -3.29
C VAL A 87 -6.02 22.43 -3.07
N GLU A 88 -4.71 22.70 -3.03
CA GLU A 88 -4.18 24.05 -2.91
C GLU A 88 -4.61 24.91 -4.10
N LYS A 89 -5.00 26.16 -3.81
CA LYS A 89 -5.45 27.16 -4.80
C LYS A 89 -4.38 28.22 -4.99
N ASN A 90 -4.36 28.84 -6.17
CA ASN A 90 -3.51 30.01 -6.44
C ASN A 90 -4.35 31.29 -6.46
N LEU A 91 -3.71 32.46 -6.59
CA LEU A 91 -4.37 33.77 -6.59
C LEU A 91 -5.52 33.90 -7.60
N LEU A 92 -5.42 33.24 -8.76
CA LEU A 92 -6.44 33.29 -9.82
C LEU A 92 -7.64 32.39 -9.53
N THR A 93 -7.49 31.41 -8.64
CA THR A 93 -8.50 30.41 -8.33
C THR A 93 -8.98 30.45 -6.87
N MET A 94 -8.56 31.47 -6.09
CA MET A 94 -8.86 31.58 -4.66
C MET A 94 -10.35 31.47 -4.31
N SER A 95 -11.20 32.08 -5.14
CA SER A 95 -12.66 32.11 -4.98
C SER A 95 -13.38 30.90 -5.58
N ASP A 96 -12.66 30.05 -6.31
CA ASP A 96 -13.24 28.93 -7.04
C ASP A 96 -13.26 27.67 -6.17
N GLU A 97 -14.13 26.71 -6.49
CA GLU A 97 -14.06 25.37 -5.92
C GLU A 97 -13.02 24.57 -6.68
N VAL A 98 -12.04 23.97 -5.99
CA VAL A 98 -10.97 23.19 -6.61
C VAL A 98 -10.73 21.93 -5.81
N TYR A 99 -10.95 20.77 -6.43
CA TYR A 99 -10.83 19.47 -5.79
C TYR A 99 -10.54 18.36 -6.79
N ILE A 100 -10.10 17.20 -6.27
CA ILE A 100 -9.96 15.95 -7.03
C ILE A 100 -11.15 15.04 -6.66
N GLN A 101 -11.85 14.51 -7.66
CA GLN A 101 -12.94 13.55 -7.52
C GLN A 101 -12.49 12.18 -8.02
N PRO A 102 -12.37 11.17 -7.15
CA PRO A 102 -12.21 9.79 -7.59
C PRO A 102 -13.47 9.28 -8.30
N GLU A 103 -13.31 8.65 -9.46
CA GLU A 103 -14.36 7.98 -10.22
C GLU A 103 -13.87 6.60 -10.74
N PRO A 104 -14.75 5.57 -10.82
CA PRO A 104 -14.34 4.25 -11.32
C PRO A 104 -13.86 4.34 -12.77
N LEU A 105 -12.86 3.53 -13.12
CA LEU A 105 -12.34 3.41 -14.48
C LEU A 105 -13.34 2.69 -15.40
N GLY A 106 -13.95 1.60 -14.93
CA GLY A 106 -14.87 0.79 -15.73
C GLY A 106 -14.80 -0.69 -15.40
N VAL A 107 -14.34 -1.49 -16.36
CA VAL A 107 -14.11 -2.93 -16.20
C VAL A 107 -12.61 -3.19 -16.06
N VAL A 108 -12.21 -3.74 -14.92
CA VAL A 108 -10.82 -4.12 -14.63
C VAL A 108 -10.61 -5.60 -14.95
N LEU A 109 -9.52 -5.97 -15.61
CA LEU A 109 -9.07 -7.36 -15.68
C LEU A 109 -8.07 -7.62 -14.56
N ILE A 110 -8.24 -8.68 -13.79
CA ILE A 110 -7.29 -9.10 -12.74
C ILE A 110 -6.78 -10.49 -13.08
N ILE A 111 -5.50 -10.59 -13.43
CA ILE A 111 -4.81 -11.85 -13.73
C ILE A 111 -3.91 -12.20 -12.54
N GLY A 112 -4.32 -13.24 -11.79
CA GLY A 112 -3.61 -13.69 -10.59
C GLY A 112 -2.46 -14.65 -10.88
N ALA A 113 -1.47 -14.70 -9.98
CA ALA A 113 -0.39 -15.69 -10.01
C ALA A 113 -0.74 -16.94 -9.18
N TRP A 114 0.10 -17.96 -9.27
CA TRP A 114 -0.14 -19.27 -8.64
C TRP A 114 0.44 -19.43 -7.23
N ASN A 115 1.46 -18.65 -6.88
CA ASN A 115 2.24 -18.87 -5.67
C ASN A 115 1.54 -18.42 -4.37
N TYR A 116 0.67 -17.41 -4.48
CA TYR A 116 -0.29 -17.02 -3.46
C TYR A 116 -1.67 -16.81 -4.10
N PRO A 117 -2.32 -17.90 -4.55
CA PRO A 117 -3.36 -17.82 -5.58
C PRO A 117 -4.61 -17.06 -5.14
N TRP A 118 -4.79 -16.86 -3.84
CA TRP A 118 -5.89 -16.10 -3.27
C TRP A 118 -5.48 -14.65 -2.99
N ALA A 119 -4.38 -14.43 -2.29
CA ALA A 119 -3.95 -13.07 -1.93
C ALA A 119 -3.71 -12.20 -3.16
N VAL A 120 -2.92 -12.66 -4.13
CA VAL A 120 -2.57 -11.82 -5.31
C VAL A 120 -3.71 -11.68 -6.32
N THR A 121 -4.78 -12.46 -6.17
CA THR A 121 -5.97 -12.37 -7.02
C THR A 121 -7.06 -11.52 -6.38
N LEU A 122 -7.31 -11.72 -5.07
CA LEU A 122 -8.41 -11.07 -4.37
C LEU A 122 -8.01 -9.73 -3.73
N GLN A 123 -6.77 -9.49 -3.34
CA GLN A 123 -6.37 -8.17 -2.83
C GLN A 123 -6.58 -7.05 -3.88
N PRO A 124 -6.18 -7.20 -5.16
CA PRO A 124 -6.52 -6.22 -6.20
C PRO A 124 -8.03 -6.08 -6.41
N LEU A 125 -8.80 -7.17 -6.25
CA LEU A 125 -10.26 -7.16 -6.37
C LEU A 125 -10.90 -6.31 -5.26
N VAL A 126 -10.38 -6.34 -4.03
CA VAL A 126 -10.85 -5.46 -2.93
C VAL A 126 -10.82 -4.01 -3.37
N GLY A 127 -9.69 -3.55 -3.92
CA GLY A 127 -9.58 -2.18 -4.41
C GLY A 127 -10.44 -1.89 -5.64
N ALA A 128 -10.60 -2.85 -6.56
CA ALA A 128 -11.46 -2.69 -7.73
C ALA A 128 -12.94 -2.47 -7.32
N ILE A 129 -13.44 -3.27 -6.37
CA ILE A 129 -14.78 -3.14 -5.79
C ILE A 129 -14.90 -1.79 -5.05
N ALA A 130 -13.92 -1.45 -4.22
CA ALA A 130 -13.92 -0.20 -3.45
C ALA A 130 -13.96 1.03 -4.37
N ALA A 131 -13.15 1.05 -5.44
CA ALA A 131 -13.14 2.09 -6.46
C ALA A 131 -14.44 2.15 -7.29
N GLY A 132 -15.26 1.09 -7.26
CA GLY A 132 -16.58 1.03 -7.90
C GLY A 132 -16.54 0.47 -9.32
N ASN A 133 -15.51 -0.30 -9.65
CA ASN A 133 -15.37 -0.95 -10.95
C ASN A 133 -16.15 -2.26 -11.01
N ALA A 134 -16.46 -2.72 -12.22
CA ALA A 134 -16.63 -4.15 -12.47
C ALA A 134 -15.25 -4.80 -12.62
N ALA A 135 -15.13 -6.11 -12.38
CA ALA A 135 -13.85 -6.80 -12.53
C ALA A 135 -14.01 -8.21 -13.11
N VAL A 136 -13.23 -8.56 -14.13
CA VAL A 136 -13.11 -9.94 -14.60
C VAL A 136 -11.90 -10.56 -13.91
N ILE A 137 -12.13 -11.65 -13.21
CA ILE A 137 -11.12 -12.33 -12.39
C ILE A 137 -10.60 -13.52 -13.19
N LYS A 138 -9.29 -13.55 -13.45
CA LYS A 138 -8.60 -14.63 -14.17
C LYS A 138 -7.58 -15.29 -13.24
N PRO A 139 -7.97 -16.33 -12.49
CA PRO A 139 -7.05 -17.09 -11.65
C PRO A 139 -6.02 -17.83 -12.50
N SER A 140 -4.87 -18.14 -11.90
CA SER A 140 -3.84 -18.96 -12.54
C SER A 140 -4.29 -20.43 -12.65
N GLU A 141 -4.19 -20.99 -13.85
CA GLU A 141 -4.42 -22.40 -14.13
C GLU A 141 -3.39 -23.33 -13.48
N VAL A 142 -2.23 -22.79 -13.09
CA VAL A 142 -1.15 -23.55 -12.47
C VAL A 142 -1.53 -23.99 -11.05
N SER A 143 -2.29 -23.15 -10.32
CA SER A 143 -2.92 -23.52 -9.04
C SER A 143 -4.34 -24.02 -9.29
N LEU A 144 -4.41 -25.18 -9.95
CA LEU A 144 -5.64 -25.77 -10.47
C LEU A 144 -6.74 -25.87 -9.41
N HIS A 145 -6.42 -26.36 -8.21
CA HIS A 145 -7.43 -26.57 -7.18
C HIS A 145 -7.97 -25.24 -6.65
N SER A 146 -7.10 -24.26 -6.41
CA SER A 146 -7.50 -22.92 -5.98
C SER A 146 -8.35 -22.22 -7.04
N SER A 147 -7.97 -22.31 -8.31
CA SER A 147 -8.72 -21.71 -9.42
C SER A 147 -10.14 -22.28 -9.53
N LYS A 148 -10.30 -23.60 -9.33
CA LYS A 148 -11.59 -24.29 -9.37
C LYS A 148 -12.50 -23.87 -8.21
N VAL A 149 -11.98 -23.82 -6.99
CA VAL A 149 -12.75 -23.36 -5.82
C VAL A 149 -13.19 -21.90 -6.02
N MET A 150 -12.32 -21.05 -6.59
CA MET A 150 -12.67 -19.67 -6.89
C MET A 150 -13.77 -19.56 -7.95
N GLU A 151 -13.70 -20.35 -9.03
CA GLU A 151 -14.73 -20.39 -10.09
C GLU A 151 -16.10 -20.87 -9.57
N GLU A 152 -16.11 -21.89 -8.71
CA GLU A 152 -17.35 -22.50 -8.22
C GLU A 152 -18.01 -21.69 -7.10
N LEU A 153 -17.23 -21.14 -6.16
CA LEU A 153 -17.77 -20.61 -4.90
C LEU A 153 -17.84 -19.08 -4.85
N LEU A 154 -16.91 -18.35 -5.48
CA LEU A 154 -16.91 -16.88 -5.43
C LEU A 154 -18.20 -16.25 -6.01
N PRO A 155 -18.79 -16.78 -7.12
CA PRO A 155 -20.05 -16.26 -7.66
C PRO A 155 -21.28 -16.43 -6.75
N LEU A 156 -21.19 -17.23 -5.68
CA LEU A 156 -22.26 -17.39 -4.68
C LEU A 156 -22.33 -16.20 -3.71
N TYR A 157 -21.25 -15.41 -3.61
CA TYR A 157 -21.12 -14.29 -2.67
C TYR A 157 -21.16 -12.94 -3.36
N LEU A 158 -20.52 -12.84 -4.53
CA LEU A 158 -20.44 -11.59 -5.28
C LEU A 158 -21.49 -11.48 -6.38
N ASP A 159 -21.74 -10.26 -6.84
CA ASP A 159 -22.54 -10.02 -8.03
C ASP A 159 -21.88 -10.66 -9.26
N LYS A 160 -22.39 -11.82 -9.67
CA LYS A 160 -21.85 -12.64 -10.77
C LYS A 160 -21.77 -11.94 -12.13
N ASP A 161 -22.54 -10.86 -12.31
CA ASP A 161 -22.54 -10.11 -13.56
C ASP A 161 -21.46 -9.03 -13.56
N LEU A 162 -21.12 -8.46 -12.39
CA LEU A 162 -20.04 -7.49 -12.23
C LEU A 162 -18.66 -8.12 -11.97
N TYR A 163 -18.63 -9.29 -11.33
CA TYR A 163 -17.40 -9.94 -10.87
C TYR A 163 -17.26 -11.39 -11.37
N PRO A 164 -17.35 -11.65 -12.68
CA PRO A 164 -17.23 -13.01 -13.20
C PRO A 164 -15.80 -13.56 -13.03
N VAL A 165 -15.71 -14.84 -12.70
CA VAL A 165 -14.47 -15.63 -12.73
C VAL A 165 -14.37 -16.32 -14.08
N VAL A 166 -13.24 -16.17 -14.76
CA VAL A 166 -12.93 -16.84 -16.02
C VAL A 166 -11.68 -17.67 -15.79
N THR A 167 -11.79 -18.99 -15.82
CA THR A 167 -10.65 -19.92 -15.76
C THR A 167 -10.09 -20.22 -17.16
N GLY A 168 -9.00 -20.96 -17.26
CA GLY A 168 -8.37 -21.33 -18.53
C GLY A 168 -6.88 -21.05 -18.52
N GLY A 169 -6.16 -21.50 -19.54
CA GLY A 169 -4.73 -21.30 -19.67
C GLY A 169 -4.38 -20.11 -20.58
N VAL A 170 -3.33 -20.30 -21.38
CA VAL A 170 -2.81 -19.29 -22.29
C VAL A 170 -3.83 -18.88 -23.36
N SER A 171 -4.57 -19.84 -23.95
CA SER A 171 -5.55 -19.56 -25.01
C SER A 171 -6.68 -18.65 -24.54
N GLU A 172 -7.28 -18.95 -23.37
CA GLU A 172 -8.37 -18.15 -22.80
C GLU A 172 -7.85 -16.79 -22.34
N THR A 173 -6.64 -16.73 -21.80
CA THR A 173 -5.99 -15.45 -21.42
C THR A 173 -5.74 -14.56 -22.64
N GLN A 174 -5.29 -15.13 -23.76
CA GLN A 174 -5.13 -14.39 -25.02
C GLN A 174 -6.47 -13.89 -25.56
N GLU A 175 -7.54 -14.68 -25.45
CA GLU A 175 -8.88 -14.26 -25.87
C GLU A 175 -9.45 -13.14 -24.98
N LEU A 176 -9.22 -13.21 -23.66
CA LEU A 176 -9.52 -12.12 -22.72
C LEU A 176 -8.76 -10.85 -23.12
N LEU A 177 -7.44 -10.94 -23.36
CA LEU A 177 -6.60 -9.77 -23.66
C LEU A 177 -6.92 -9.08 -24.98
N LYS A 178 -7.69 -9.71 -25.89
CA LYS A 178 -8.25 -9.02 -27.08
C LYS A 178 -9.38 -8.06 -26.72
N GLN A 179 -10.08 -8.32 -25.62
CA GLN A 179 -11.22 -7.53 -25.18
C GLN A 179 -10.78 -6.17 -24.60
N ARG A 180 -11.68 -5.20 -24.61
CA ARG A 180 -11.43 -3.87 -24.06
C ARG A 180 -11.65 -3.86 -22.55
N PHE A 181 -10.62 -3.50 -21.81
CA PHE A 181 -10.67 -3.21 -20.37
C PHE A 181 -10.29 -1.75 -20.11
N ASP A 182 -10.73 -1.22 -18.98
CA ASP A 182 -10.43 0.14 -18.54
C ASP A 182 -9.20 0.16 -17.59
N HIS A 183 -8.78 -1.02 -17.10
CA HIS A 183 -7.48 -1.27 -16.48
C HIS A 183 -7.13 -2.77 -16.56
N ILE A 184 -5.85 -3.13 -16.66
CA ILE A 184 -5.39 -4.52 -16.50
C ILE A 184 -4.41 -4.62 -15.33
N PHE A 185 -4.73 -5.43 -14.35
CA PHE A 185 -3.87 -5.78 -13.23
C PHE A 185 -3.30 -7.19 -13.46
N TYR A 186 -1.98 -7.31 -13.50
CA TYR A 186 -1.29 -8.58 -13.74
C TYR A 186 -0.23 -8.82 -12.68
N THR A 187 -0.27 -10.00 -12.05
CA THR A 187 0.82 -10.49 -11.21
C THR A 187 1.47 -11.70 -11.88
N GLY A 188 2.80 -11.69 -12.05
CA GLY A 188 3.53 -12.85 -12.56
C GLY A 188 4.90 -12.54 -13.15
N SER A 189 5.24 -13.13 -14.29
CA SER A 189 6.59 -13.04 -14.87
C SER A 189 6.75 -11.82 -15.78
N SER A 190 7.96 -11.27 -15.86
CA SER A 190 8.24 -10.12 -16.75
C SER A 190 8.03 -10.44 -18.23
N THR A 191 8.29 -11.68 -18.66
CA THR A 191 8.03 -12.15 -20.03
C THR A 191 6.55 -12.00 -20.39
N VAL A 192 5.65 -12.46 -19.52
CA VAL A 192 4.20 -12.37 -19.77
C VAL A 192 3.68 -10.95 -19.52
N GLY A 193 4.26 -10.20 -18.56
CA GLY A 193 3.93 -8.79 -18.34
C GLY A 193 4.10 -7.93 -19.59
N LYS A 194 5.13 -8.21 -20.41
CA LYS A 194 5.33 -7.56 -21.72
C LYS A 194 4.19 -7.86 -22.70
N LEU A 195 3.72 -9.11 -22.76
CA LEU A 195 2.61 -9.51 -23.63
C LEU A 195 1.28 -8.88 -23.18
N VAL A 196 1.06 -8.79 -21.86
CA VAL A 196 -0.10 -8.09 -21.29
C VAL A 196 -0.09 -6.62 -21.68
N MET A 197 1.07 -5.95 -21.53
CA MET A 197 1.20 -4.55 -21.90
C MET A 197 1.04 -4.31 -23.40
N GLU A 198 1.55 -5.21 -24.26
CA GLU A 198 1.36 -5.15 -25.71
C GLU A 198 -0.13 -5.25 -26.09
N ALA A 199 -0.87 -6.17 -25.44
CA ALA A 199 -2.31 -6.26 -25.65
C ALA A 199 -3.05 -5.02 -25.16
N ALA A 200 -2.68 -4.49 -23.99
CA ALA A 200 -3.26 -3.29 -23.40
C ALA A 200 -3.08 -2.05 -24.31
N ALA A 201 -1.94 -1.95 -24.99
CA ALA A 201 -1.64 -0.83 -25.90
C ALA A 201 -2.66 -0.70 -27.04
N ARG A 202 -3.28 -1.80 -27.48
CA ARG A 202 -4.31 -1.79 -28.55
C ARG A 202 -5.55 -0.97 -28.19
N HIS A 203 -5.84 -0.84 -26.91
CA HIS A 203 -7.00 -0.11 -26.37
C HIS A 203 -6.61 1.11 -25.54
N LEU A 204 -5.31 1.44 -25.47
CA LEU A 204 -4.74 2.44 -24.56
C LEU A 204 -5.13 2.18 -23.10
N THR A 205 -5.20 0.90 -22.72
CA THR A 205 -5.59 0.48 -21.37
C THR A 205 -4.40 0.65 -20.42
N PRO A 206 -4.55 1.37 -19.29
CA PRO A 206 -3.53 1.43 -18.26
C PRO A 206 -3.31 0.05 -17.62
N VAL A 207 -2.08 -0.20 -17.16
CA VAL A 207 -1.69 -1.48 -16.55
C VAL A 207 -1.07 -1.27 -15.17
N THR A 208 -1.30 -2.23 -14.28
CA THR A 208 -0.47 -2.47 -13.09
C THR A 208 0.19 -3.83 -13.27
N LEU A 209 1.52 -3.86 -13.25
CA LEU A 209 2.30 -5.07 -13.47
C LEU A 209 3.13 -5.35 -12.22
N GLU A 210 2.71 -6.34 -11.43
CA GLU A 210 3.42 -6.85 -10.27
C GLU A 210 4.28 -8.04 -10.70
N LEU A 211 5.58 -7.80 -10.92
CA LEU A 211 6.48 -8.79 -11.50
C LEU A 211 7.47 -9.32 -10.44
N GLY A 212 8.61 -9.85 -10.88
CA GLY A 212 9.57 -10.55 -10.02
C GLY A 212 10.97 -9.95 -10.11
N GLY A 213 11.97 -10.83 -10.13
CA GLY A 213 13.38 -10.46 -10.14
C GLY A 213 14.13 -10.95 -8.90
N LYS A 214 15.45 -10.78 -8.90
CA LYS A 214 16.33 -11.32 -7.86
C LYS A 214 16.51 -10.30 -6.74
N SER A 215 15.69 -10.37 -5.70
CA SER A 215 15.77 -9.48 -4.53
C SER A 215 17.07 -9.72 -3.72
N PRO A 216 18.08 -8.81 -3.75
CA PRO A 216 19.33 -8.97 -3.02
C PRO A 216 19.13 -8.85 -1.51
N CYS A 217 19.98 -9.53 -0.75
CA CYS A 217 20.09 -9.38 0.69
C CYS A 217 21.54 -9.15 1.12
N TYR A 218 21.90 -7.91 1.45
CA TYR A 218 23.23 -7.57 1.93
C TYR A 218 23.33 -7.74 3.46
N ILE A 219 24.33 -8.50 3.92
CA ILE A 219 24.65 -8.66 5.35
C ILE A 219 25.97 -7.95 5.63
N ASP A 220 25.89 -6.90 6.45
CA ASP A 220 27.06 -6.21 6.99
C ASP A 220 27.74 -7.07 8.08
N LYS A 221 29.06 -6.98 8.20
CA LYS A 221 29.81 -7.68 9.25
C LYS A 221 29.54 -7.13 10.64
N ASP A 222 29.14 -5.87 10.73
CA ASP A 222 28.80 -5.18 11.97
C ASP A 222 27.28 -5.22 12.26
N CYS A 223 26.74 -6.44 12.27
CA CYS A 223 25.35 -6.70 12.62
C CYS A 223 25.21 -7.94 13.52
N ASP A 224 24.02 -8.12 14.11
CA ASP A 224 23.67 -9.39 14.73
C ASP A 224 23.39 -10.43 13.65
N ILE A 225 24.44 -11.18 13.27
CA ILE A 225 24.36 -12.20 12.22
C ILE A 225 23.37 -13.31 12.58
N ALA A 226 23.21 -13.65 13.86
CA ALA A 226 22.28 -14.70 14.27
C ALA A 226 20.82 -14.27 14.01
N VAL A 227 20.46 -13.05 14.39
CA VAL A 227 19.13 -12.48 14.12
C VAL A 227 18.91 -12.27 12.61
N ALA A 228 19.93 -11.76 11.89
CA ALA A 228 19.85 -11.57 10.45
C ALA A 228 19.57 -12.90 9.72
N CYS A 229 20.38 -13.94 9.99
CA CYS A 229 20.20 -15.25 9.41
C CYS A 229 18.86 -15.89 9.78
N ARG A 230 18.36 -15.71 11.00
CA ARG A 230 17.03 -16.19 11.39
C ARG A 230 15.92 -15.61 10.51
N ARG A 231 15.91 -14.28 10.32
CA ARG A 231 14.93 -13.56 9.50
C ARG A 231 15.05 -13.93 8.01
N ILE A 232 16.27 -14.05 7.50
CA ILE A 232 16.54 -14.48 6.12
C ILE A 232 16.07 -15.91 5.89
N THR A 233 16.33 -16.85 6.80
CA THR A 233 15.88 -18.24 6.70
C THR A 233 14.36 -18.32 6.61
N TRP A 234 13.63 -17.60 7.49
CA TRP A 234 12.17 -17.54 7.42
C TRP A 234 11.71 -16.95 6.08
N GLY A 235 12.24 -15.79 5.71
CA GLY A 235 11.86 -15.11 4.47
C GLY A 235 12.18 -15.89 3.19
N LYS A 236 13.24 -16.72 3.22
CA LYS A 236 13.66 -17.54 2.08
C LYS A 236 12.81 -18.79 1.92
N PHE A 237 12.55 -19.51 3.02
CA PHE A 237 12.01 -20.86 2.92
C PHE A 237 10.49 -20.94 3.14
N VAL A 238 9.85 -19.84 3.56
CA VAL A 238 8.40 -19.72 3.45
C VAL A 238 7.93 -20.00 2.02
N ASN A 239 6.86 -20.79 1.88
CA ASN A 239 6.35 -21.23 0.58
C ASN A 239 7.39 -21.92 -0.33
N CYS A 240 8.41 -22.53 0.27
CA CYS A 240 9.59 -23.07 -0.42
C CYS A 240 10.30 -22.03 -1.29
N GLY A 241 10.32 -20.75 -0.89
CA GLY A 241 10.95 -19.66 -1.65
C GLY A 241 10.25 -19.27 -2.94
N GLN A 242 9.02 -19.76 -3.18
CA GLN A 242 8.18 -19.38 -4.31
C GLN A 242 7.46 -18.06 -4.01
N THR A 243 8.22 -16.99 -3.81
CA THR A 243 7.73 -15.68 -3.36
C THR A 243 8.52 -14.58 -4.05
N CYS A 244 7.86 -13.66 -4.76
CA CYS A 244 8.52 -12.61 -5.57
C CYS A 244 9.43 -11.70 -4.73
N ILE A 245 9.09 -11.54 -3.44
CA ILE A 245 9.82 -10.73 -2.47
C ILE A 245 10.73 -11.57 -1.55
N ALA A 246 10.90 -12.88 -1.77
CA ALA A 246 11.87 -13.66 -1.00
C ALA A 246 13.29 -13.10 -1.22
N PRO A 247 14.18 -13.13 -0.19
CA PRO A 247 15.60 -12.88 -0.41
C PRO A 247 16.12 -13.92 -1.42
N ASP A 248 16.44 -13.49 -2.64
CA ASP A 248 16.80 -14.41 -3.71
C ASP A 248 18.23 -14.92 -3.49
N TYR A 249 19.15 -14.02 -3.13
CA TYR A 249 20.55 -14.30 -2.84
C TYR A 249 21.10 -13.41 -1.73
N VAL A 250 22.18 -13.87 -1.08
CA VAL A 250 22.89 -13.12 -0.04
C VAL A 250 24.21 -12.55 -0.60
N LEU A 251 24.49 -11.30 -0.24
CA LEU A 251 25.77 -10.63 -0.44
C LEU A 251 26.44 -10.41 0.93
N CYS A 252 27.67 -10.91 1.12
CA CYS A 252 28.39 -10.72 2.38
C CYS A 252 29.91 -10.77 2.20
N GLU A 253 30.66 -10.24 3.17
CA GLU A 253 32.13 -10.38 3.16
C GLU A 253 32.56 -11.84 3.35
N PRO A 254 33.65 -12.30 2.68
CA PRO A 254 34.17 -13.67 2.85
C PRO A 254 34.39 -14.07 4.31
N SER A 255 34.80 -13.12 5.16
CA SER A 255 35.08 -13.34 6.57
C SER A 255 33.87 -13.76 7.40
N ILE A 256 32.65 -13.48 6.95
CA ILE A 256 31.41 -13.82 7.67
C ILE A 256 30.62 -14.98 7.02
N GLN A 257 31.03 -15.46 5.83
CA GLN A 257 30.31 -16.52 5.11
C GLN A 257 30.09 -17.79 5.95
N SER A 258 31.13 -18.29 6.61
CA SER A 258 31.03 -19.53 7.41
C SER A 258 30.01 -19.39 8.54
N ARG A 259 30.00 -18.24 9.23
CA ARG A 259 29.05 -17.94 10.31
C ARG A 259 27.63 -17.78 9.78
N VAL A 260 27.46 -17.16 8.61
CA VAL A 260 26.15 -17.05 7.94
C VAL A 260 25.58 -18.44 7.64
N ILE A 261 26.39 -19.32 7.07
CA ILE A 261 25.98 -20.71 6.77
C ILE A 261 25.60 -21.47 8.04
N GLU A 262 26.41 -21.36 9.11
CA GLU A 262 26.15 -22.01 10.40
C GLU A 262 24.82 -21.56 11.01
N GLU A 263 24.57 -20.25 11.09
CA GLU A 263 23.34 -19.71 11.65
C GLU A 263 22.11 -20.06 10.79
N ILE A 264 22.23 -20.04 9.46
CA ILE A 264 21.14 -20.49 8.58
C ILE A 264 20.84 -21.97 8.81
N THR A 265 21.87 -22.82 8.92
CA THR A 265 21.71 -24.26 9.20
C THR A 265 20.95 -24.50 10.50
N LYS A 266 21.33 -23.78 11.56
CA LYS A 266 20.66 -23.84 12.87
C LYS A 266 19.18 -23.46 12.77
N ASN A 267 18.87 -22.37 12.08
CA ASN A 267 17.49 -21.90 11.93
C ASN A 267 16.66 -22.83 11.03
N ILE A 268 17.24 -23.44 9.99
CA ILE A 268 16.56 -24.47 9.18
C ILE A 268 16.11 -25.63 10.07
N LYS A 269 17.03 -26.13 10.91
CA LYS A 269 16.73 -27.23 11.84
C LYS A 269 15.67 -26.83 12.87
N GLU A 270 15.71 -25.59 13.38
CA GLU A 270 14.70 -25.10 14.31
C GLU A 270 13.32 -25.01 13.66
N PHE A 271 13.23 -24.50 12.43
CA PHE A 271 11.94 -24.28 11.75
C PHE A 271 11.33 -25.55 11.17
N TYR A 272 12.15 -26.46 10.65
CA TYR A 272 11.71 -27.60 9.84
C TYR A 272 12.18 -28.95 10.36
N THR A 273 12.75 -28.99 11.56
CA THR A 273 13.36 -30.18 12.18
C THR A 273 14.56 -30.71 11.39
N ASP A 274 15.05 -31.90 11.75
CA ASP A 274 16.11 -32.60 11.01
C ASP A 274 15.63 -33.17 9.66
N ASN A 275 14.31 -33.28 9.44
CA ASN A 275 13.73 -33.78 8.19
C ASN A 275 12.64 -32.85 7.65
N PRO A 276 13.02 -31.78 6.89
CA PRO A 276 12.07 -30.85 6.30
C PRO A 276 11.04 -31.50 5.38
N LYS A 277 11.36 -32.66 4.78
CA LYS A 277 10.45 -33.39 3.89
C LYS A 277 9.14 -33.78 4.58
N THR A 278 9.22 -34.19 5.84
CA THR A 278 8.07 -34.65 6.63
C THR A 278 7.36 -33.54 7.41
N PHE A 279 7.88 -32.31 7.37
CA PHE A 279 7.31 -31.19 8.11
C PHE A 279 6.08 -30.62 7.38
N ASP A 280 4.94 -30.53 8.07
CA ASP A 280 3.66 -30.20 7.45
C ASP A 280 3.60 -28.78 6.84
N ASP A 281 4.31 -27.84 7.45
CA ASP A 281 4.39 -26.44 7.03
C ASP A 281 5.51 -26.18 5.98
N TYR A 282 6.24 -27.22 5.56
CA TYR A 282 7.18 -27.10 4.44
C TYR A 282 6.48 -27.48 3.13
N GLY A 283 6.33 -26.50 2.23
CA GLY A 283 5.59 -26.66 0.98
C GLY A 283 6.21 -27.63 -0.02
N ARG A 284 5.68 -27.61 -1.24
CA ARG A 284 6.20 -28.35 -2.41
C ARG A 284 6.36 -27.41 -3.60
N ILE A 285 7.26 -27.78 -4.51
CA ILE A 285 7.37 -27.06 -5.78
C ILE A 285 6.10 -27.30 -6.58
N ILE A 286 5.54 -26.21 -7.12
CA ILE A 286 4.19 -26.20 -7.72
C ILE A 286 3.97 -27.29 -8.77
N ASN A 287 4.97 -27.56 -9.63
CA ASN A 287 4.88 -28.56 -10.69
C ASN A 287 6.25 -29.13 -11.11
N GLN A 288 6.21 -30.12 -12.00
CA GLN A 288 7.39 -30.83 -12.47
C GLN A 288 8.38 -29.94 -13.24
N GLN A 289 7.88 -28.96 -13.99
CA GLN A 289 8.70 -28.06 -14.76
C GLN A 289 9.54 -27.15 -13.85
N HIS A 290 8.92 -26.53 -12.84
CA HIS A 290 9.63 -25.70 -11.86
C HIS A 290 10.59 -26.55 -11.02
N PHE A 291 10.23 -27.79 -10.67
CA PHE A 291 11.10 -28.71 -9.95
C PHE A 291 12.39 -28.99 -10.74
N LYS A 292 12.27 -29.45 -12.00
CA LYS A 292 13.42 -29.77 -12.85
C LYS A 292 14.33 -28.55 -13.08
N ARG A 293 13.73 -27.37 -13.27
CA ARG A 293 14.47 -26.10 -13.39
C ARG A 293 15.30 -25.82 -12.14
N LEU A 294 14.71 -25.93 -10.95
CA LEU A 294 15.40 -25.70 -9.68
C LEU A 294 16.53 -26.71 -9.42
N VAL A 295 16.30 -28.00 -9.65
CA VAL A 295 17.36 -29.01 -9.55
C VAL A 295 18.52 -28.68 -10.49
N ALA A 296 18.23 -28.22 -11.71
CA ALA A 296 19.25 -27.81 -12.66
C ALA A 296 19.96 -26.48 -12.30
N LEU A 297 19.38 -25.63 -11.46
CA LEU A 297 20.01 -24.42 -10.92
C LEU A 297 20.89 -24.73 -9.71
N MET A 298 20.52 -25.73 -8.91
CA MET A 298 21.25 -26.16 -7.71
C MET A 298 22.71 -26.56 -8.03
N GLY A 299 22.97 -27.13 -9.21
CA GLY A 299 24.32 -27.41 -9.71
C GLY A 299 25.17 -26.17 -10.06
N GLY A 300 24.63 -24.95 -9.93
CA GLY A 300 25.33 -23.69 -10.21
C GLY A 300 26.24 -23.19 -9.09
N GLY A 301 26.36 -23.93 -7.98
CA GLY A 301 27.23 -23.61 -6.86
C GLY A 301 27.53 -24.86 -6.01
N LYS A 302 28.36 -24.71 -4.97
CA LYS A 302 28.68 -25.81 -4.07
C LYS A 302 27.64 -25.87 -2.95
N VAL A 303 26.97 -27.02 -2.79
CA VAL A 303 26.01 -27.23 -1.69
C VAL A 303 26.75 -27.18 -0.35
N ALA A 304 26.33 -26.26 0.51
CA ALA A 304 26.82 -26.13 1.88
C ALA A 304 25.85 -26.75 2.91
N VAL A 305 24.54 -26.67 2.63
CA VAL A 305 23.45 -27.18 3.47
C VAL A 305 22.37 -27.72 2.53
N GLY A 306 21.69 -28.81 2.91
CA GLY A 306 20.61 -29.39 2.13
C GLY A 306 21.11 -30.09 0.87
N GLY A 307 20.45 -29.84 -0.27
CA GLY A 307 20.75 -30.47 -1.56
C GLY A 307 19.91 -31.70 -1.91
N ASP A 308 19.16 -32.24 -0.95
CA ASP A 308 18.25 -33.36 -1.20
C ASP A 308 17.04 -32.93 -2.03
N SER A 309 16.60 -33.81 -2.92
CA SER A 309 15.39 -33.61 -3.70
C SER A 309 14.66 -34.92 -3.97
N ASP A 310 13.33 -34.86 -4.04
CA ASP A 310 12.47 -35.98 -4.44
C ASP A 310 11.51 -35.51 -5.53
N GLU A 311 11.70 -36.05 -6.73
CA GLU A 311 10.90 -35.71 -7.91
C GLU A 311 9.44 -36.11 -7.76
N SER A 312 9.15 -37.25 -7.11
CA SER A 312 7.79 -37.79 -6.98
C SER A 312 6.89 -36.91 -6.12
N GLU A 313 7.46 -36.27 -5.10
CA GLU A 313 6.78 -35.33 -4.22
C GLU A 313 6.99 -33.87 -4.61
N ARG A 314 7.81 -33.58 -5.63
CA ARG A 314 8.29 -32.21 -5.96
C ARG A 314 8.92 -31.51 -4.75
N TYR A 315 9.66 -32.27 -3.96
CA TYR A 315 10.33 -31.79 -2.75
C TYR A 315 11.77 -31.39 -3.07
N ILE A 316 12.18 -30.20 -2.64
CA ILE A 316 13.59 -29.78 -2.61
C ILE A 316 13.88 -29.27 -1.20
N ALA A 317 14.92 -29.79 -0.56
CA ALA A 317 15.31 -29.39 0.79
C ALA A 317 15.73 -27.90 0.84
N PRO A 318 15.58 -27.21 1.98
CA PRO A 318 16.20 -25.91 2.21
C PRO A 318 17.70 -25.97 1.91
N THR A 319 18.14 -25.32 0.84
CA THR A 319 19.49 -25.50 0.31
C THR A 319 20.25 -24.18 0.29
N VAL A 320 21.47 -24.19 0.82
CA VAL A 320 22.39 -23.05 0.79
C VAL A 320 23.55 -23.37 -0.13
N LEU A 321 23.83 -22.50 -1.09
CA LEU A 321 24.94 -22.63 -2.03
C LEU A 321 26.04 -21.64 -1.66
N LYS A 322 27.27 -22.13 -1.54
CA LYS A 322 28.46 -21.30 -1.34
C LYS A 322 29.35 -21.30 -2.57
N ASP A 323 30.35 -20.42 -2.54
CA ASP A 323 31.32 -20.23 -3.62
C ASP A 323 30.61 -19.87 -4.95
N VAL A 324 29.51 -19.11 -4.85
CA VAL A 324 28.69 -18.67 -5.99
C VAL A 324 29.26 -17.37 -6.55
N THR A 325 29.37 -17.29 -7.88
CA THR A 325 29.85 -16.10 -8.58
C THR A 325 28.71 -15.41 -9.34
N ALA A 326 28.94 -14.18 -9.83
CA ALA A 326 27.98 -13.47 -10.68
C ALA A 326 27.58 -14.26 -11.95
N GLU A 327 28.48 -15.13 -12.41
CA GLU A 327 28.35 -15.93 -13.63
C GLU A 327 27.70 -17.31 -13.41
N SER A 328 27.60 -17.75 -12.16
CA SER A 328 26.93 -18.99 -11.79
C SER A 328 25.49 -19.03 -12.34
N LYS A 329 25.07 -20.19 -12.84
CA LYS A 329 23.73 -20.39 -13.44
C LYS A 329 22.59 -19.95 -12.50
N VAL A 330 22.71 -20.23 -11.20
CA VAL A 330 21.75 -19.82 -10.16
C VAL A 330 21.60 -18.30 -10.02
N MET A 331 22.54 -17.52 -10.55
CA MET A 331 22.53 -16.05 -10.54
C MET A 331 22.01 -15.41 -11.84
N LYS A 332 21.63 -16.21 -12.85
CA LYS A 332 21.18 -15.71 -14.16
C LYS A 332 19.67 -15.51 -14.29
N GLU A 333 18.87 -16.20 -13.47
CA GLU A 333 17.42 -16.06 -13.43
C GLU A 333 16.90 -15.99 -11.99
N GLU A 334 15.65 -15.57 -11.81
CA GLU A 334 14.95 -15.61 -10.52
C GLU A 334 14.83 -17.06 -10.04
N ILE A 335 15.21 -17.31 -8.78
CA ILE A 335 15.27 -18.68 -8.27
C ILE A 335 13.85 -19.20 -8.07
N PHE A 336 13.02 -18.47 -7.33
CA PHE A 336 11.64 -18.85 -7.03
C PHE A 336 11.53 -20.29 -6.49
N GLY A 337 12.35 -20.59 -5.49
CA GLY A 337 12.55 -21.91 -4.91
C GLY A 337 13.51 -21.89 -3.72
N PRO A 338 13.71 -23.04 -3.05
CA PRO A 338 14.40 -23.11 -1.76
C PRO A 338 15.93 -23.22 -1.92
N LEU A 339 16.51 -22.44 -2.84
CA LEU A 339 17.96 -22.35 -3.05
C LEU A 339 18.44 -20.95 -2.68
N LEU A 340 19.34 -20.83 -1.71
CA LEU A 340 19.91 -19.57 -1.26
C LEU A 340 21.41 -19.51 -1.59
N PRO A 341 21.80 -18.91 -2.73
CA PRO A 341 23.19 -18.64 -3.03
C PRO A 341 23.76 -17.52 -2.17
N ILE A 342 25.00 -17.71 -1.72
CA ILE A 342 25.83 -16.71 -1.06
C ILE A 342 26.92 -16.28 -2.05
N VAL A 343 26.92 -14.99 -2.38
CA VAL A 343 27.93 -14.36 -3.23
C VAL A 343 28.79 -13.46 -2.35
N ASN A 344 30.10 -13.67 -2.36
CA ASN A 344 31.00 -12.84 -1.58
C ASN A 344 31.30 -11.51 -2.27
N VAL A 345 31.33 -10.45 -1.48
CA VAL A 345 31.72 -9.08 -1.88
C VAL A 345 32.69 -8.49 -0.87
N SER A 346 33.59 -7.63 -1.28
CA SER A 346 34.60 -6.98 -0.42
C SER A 346 34.03 -5.95 0.56
N GLY A 347 32.77 -5.57 0.39
CA GLY A 347 32.07 -4.61 1.26
C GLY A 347 30.88 -3.97 0.56
N VAL A 348 30.32 -2.94 1.19
CA VAL A 348 29.12 -2.25 0.70
C VAL A 348 29.29 -1.61 -0.67
N ASP A 349 30.49 -1.10 -1.00
CA ASP A 349 30.77 -0.49 -2.31
C ASP A 349 30.58 -1.49 -3.45
N GLU A 350 31.09 -2.70 -3.28
CA GLU A 350 30.94 -3.76 -4.26
C GLU A 350 29.52 -4.32 -4.26
N ALA A 351 28.86 -4.41 -3.11
CA ALA A 351 27.46 -4.81 -3.03
C ALA A 351 26.55 -3.85 -3.83
N ILE A 352 26.73 -2.54 -3.68
CA ILE A 352 25.97 -1.51 -4.41
C ILE A 352 26.21 -1.64 -5.92
N ARG A 353 27.47 -1.79 -6.37
CA ARG A 353 27.78 -2.03 -7.78
C ARG A 353 27.12 -3.31 -8.30
N PHE A 354 27.25 -4.41 -7.55
CA PHE A 354 26.66 -5.70 -7.92
C PHE A 354 25.14 -5.64 -8.10
N ILE A 355 24.45 -4.88 -7.24
CA ILE A 355 23.00 -4.67 -7.33
C ILE A 355 22.66 -3.81 -8.56
N ASN A 356 23.40 -2.72 -8.79
CA ASN A 356 23.13 -1.77 -9.86
C ASN A 356 23.49 -2.28 -11.27
N ASP A 357 24.41 -3.24 -11.36
CA ASP A 357 24.78 -3.91 -12.62
C ASP A 357 23.70 -4.91 -13.10
N ARG A 358 22.57 -4.99 -12.39
CA ARG A 358 21.46 -5.91 -12.64
C ARG A 358 20.14 -5.17 -12.73
N GLU A 359 19.12 -5.87 -13.22
CA GLU A 359 17.77 -5.32 -13.30
C GLU A 359 17.20 -4.99 -11.91
N LYS A 360 16.45 -3.89 -11.83
CA LYS A 360 15.88 -3.38 -10.58
C LYS A 360 14.94 -4.43 -9.96
N PRO A 361 15.25 -4.91 -8.74
CA PRO A 361 14.47 -5.95 -8.09
C PRO A 361 13.20 -5.39 -7.45
N LEU A 362 12.30 -6.28 -7.07
CA LEU A 362 11.11 -5.88 -6.32
C LEU A 362 11.50 -5.40 -4.91
N VAL A 363 12.47 -6.03 -4.25
CA VAL A 363 12.95 -5.61 -2.93
C VAL A 363 14.46 -5.63 -2.84
N VAL A 364 15.04 -4.65 -2.14
CA VAL A 364 16.43 -4.70 -1.64
C VAL A 364 16.39 -4.87 -0.12
N TYR A 365 17.08 -5.89 0.39
CA TYR A 365 17.24 -6.13 1.82
C TYR A 365 18.65 -5.76 2.29
N VAL A 366 18.75 -5.13 3.47
CA VAL A 366 20.01 -4.86 4.16
C VAL A 366 19.94 -5.29 5.62
N PHE A 367 20.98 -5.92 6.15
CA PHE A 367 21.14 -6.19 7.57
C PHE A 367 22.40 -5.48 8.07
N SER A 368 22.23 -4.47 8.92
CA SER A 368 23.31 -3.65 9.50
C SER A 368 22.83 -2.89 10.73
N ASN A 369 23.71 -2.69 11.71
CA ASN A 369 23.47 -1.75 12.81
C ASN A 369 23.86 -0.31 12.45
N GLN A 370 24.53 -0.10 11.31
CA GLN A 370 25.03 1.20 10.89
C GLN A 370 24.00 1.95 10.04
N ASN A 371 23.30 2.90 10.66
CA ASN A 371 22.33 3.76 9.98
C ASN A 371 22.91 4.52 8.77
N LYS A 372 24.22 4.84 8.78
CA LYS A 372 24.89 5.47 7.64
C LYS A 372 24.96 4.53 6.44
N LEU A 373 25.28 3.26 6.67
CA LEU A 373 25.32 2.23 5.63
C LEU A 373 23.93 1.99 5.06
N ILE A 374 22.91 1.85 5.91
CA ILE A 374 21.52 1.67 5.47
C ILE A 374 21.07 2.82 4.56
N LYS A 375 21.26 4.07 5.00
CA LYS A 375 20.91 5.26 4.20
C LYS A 375 21.66 5.32 2.88
N ARG A 376 22.89 4.81 2.85
CA ARG A 376 23.71 4.75 1.66
C ARG A 376 23.15 3.77 0.63
N LEU A 377 22.80 2.53 1.02
CA LEU A 377 22.15 1.61 0.09
C LEU A 377 20.81 2.16 -0.42
N ILE A 378 20.02 2.81 0.43
CA ILE A 378 18.76 3.46 0.01
C ILE A 378 19.04 4.52 -1.07
N ALA A 379 20.08 5.34 -0.88
CA ALA A 379 20.38 6.45 -1.79
C ALA A 379 21.06 6.01 -3.10
N GLU A 380 21.79 4.90 -3.08
CA GLU A 380 22.63 4.45 -4.19
C GLU A 380 22.08 3.22 -4.94
N THR A 381 20.89 2.71 -4.57
CA THR A 381 20.20 1.61 -5.29
C THR A 381 18.75 1.98 -5.66
N SER A 382 18.11 1.17 -6.51
CA SER A 382 16.71 1.35 -6.90
C SER A 382 15.97 0.02 -6.93
N SER A 383 14.83 -0.03 -6.25
CA SER A 383 13.96 -1.21 -6.12
C SER A 383 12.52 -0.77 -5.87
N GLY A 384 11.57 -1.71 -5.97
CA GLY A 384 10.17 -1.44 -5.64
C GLY A 384 9.99 -1.07 -4.16
N ALA A 385 10.63 -1.84 -3.29
CA ALA A 385 10.71 -1.59 -1.86
C ALA A 385 12.12 -1.78 -1.31
N PHE A 386 12.37 -1.25 -0.12
CA PHE A 386 13.62 -1.37 0.60
C PHE A 386 13.36 -1.74 2.06
N LEU A 387 14.03 -2.76 2.56
CA LEU A 387 13.91 -3.19 3.97
C LEU A 387 15.27 -3.28 4.63
N ALA A 388 15.35 -2.65 5.81
CA ALA A 388 16.46 -2.82 6.71
C ALA A 388 16.09 -3.77 7.86
N ASN A 389 16.98 -4.70 8.13
CA ASN A 389 17.00 -5.61 9.26
C ASN A 389 15.81 -6.59 9.34
N ASP A 390 15.02 -6.77 8.27
CA ASP A 390 13.99 -7.80 8.20
C ASP A 390 13.70 -8.20 6.74
N CYS A 391 12.90 -9.25 6.54
CA CYS A 391 12.45 -9.71 5.23
C CYS A 391 10.92 -9.70 5.15
N LEU A 392 10.35 -9.52 3.95
CA LEU A 392 8.90 -9.65 3.66
C LEU A 392 7.95 -8.64 4.32
N VAL A 393 8.16 -8.26 5.57
CA VAL A 393 7.16 -7.62 6.45
C VAL A 393 6.63 -6.26 5.99
N HIS A 394 7.32 -5.53 5.10
CA HIS A 394 6.75 -4.33 4.48
C HIS A 394 5.42 -4.57 3.77
N PHE A 395 5.22 -5.78 3.24
CA PHE A 395 3.99 -6.18 2.57
C PHE A 395 2.77 -6.11 3.50
N SER A 396 2.94 -6.19 4.82
CA SER A 396 1.84 -6.11 5.78
C SER A 396 1.44 -4.67 6.16
N VAL A 397 2.19 -3.67 5.69
CA VAL A 397 1.92 -2.27 6.03
C VAL A 397 1.04 -1.65 4.95
N ASN A 398 -0.29 -1.70 5.15
CA ASN A 398 -1.30 -1.19 4.19
C ASN A 398 -1.14 0.31 3.79
N ALA A 399 -0.32 1.07 4.53
CA ALA A 399 -0.01 2.47 4.21
C ALA A 399 1.13 2.61 3.18
N LEU A 400 1.96 1.59 2.99
CA LEU A 400 3.00 1.57 1.98
C LEU A 400 2.39 1.12 0.64
N PRO A 401 2.74 1.80 -0.48
CA PRO A 401 2.45 1.24 -1.80
C PRO A 401 3.33 0.02 -2.01
N PHE A 402 2.72 -1.10 -2.40
CA PHE A 402 3.44 -2.28 -2.86
C PHE A 402 3.44 -2.29 -4.38
N GLY A 403 4.62 -2.31 -4.99
CA GLY A 403 4.78 -2.28 -6.44
C GLY A 403 6.24 -2.40 -6.85
N GLY A 404 6.47 -2.87 -8.07
CA GLY A 404 7.80 -2.91 -8.67
C GLY A 404 8.24 -1.58 -9.27
N VAL A 405 9.50 -1.53 -9.70
CA VAL A 405 10.03 -0.43 -10.49
C VAL A 405 10.85 -0.99 -11.65
N GLY A 406 10.68 -0.40 -12.81
CA GLY A 406 11.44 -0.78 -13.98
C GLY A 406 12.10 0.36 -14.73
N GLU A 407 12.96 0.01 -15.67
CA GLU A 407 13.48 0.96 -16.65
C GLU A 407 12.65 0.94 -17.93
N TRP A 408 12.43 2.14 -18.46
CA TRP A 408 11.97 2.36 -19.81
C TRP A 408 13.20 2.44 -20.71
N ARG A 409 13.54 1.34 -21.40
CA ARG A 409 14.54 1.40 -22.46
C ARG A 409 13.87 1.14 -23.79
N ILE A 410 14.08 2.04 -24.75
CA ILE A 410 13.84 1.73 -26.16
C ILE A 410 14.87 0.68 -26.52
N VAL A 411 14.46 -0.58 -26.56
CA VAL A 411 15.29 -1.65 -27.12
C VAL A 411 15.31 -1.41 -28.63
N SER A 412 16.24 -0.58 -29.07
CA SER A 412 16.60 -0.47 -30.47
C SER A 412 17.48 -1.69 -30.76
N PRO A 413 17.16 -2.56 -31.73
CA PRO A 413 18.24 -3.30 -32.37
C PRO A 413 19.14 -2.26 -33.06
N GLU A 414 20.46 -2.45 -33.00
CA GLU A 414 21.51 -1.49 -33.38
C GLU A 414 21.38 -0.80 -34.78
N PRO A 415 22.07 0.34 -35.04
CA PRO A 415 21.79 1.26 -36.16
C PRO A 415 22.81 1.15 -37.34
N PRO A 416 22.75 2.00 -38.40
CA PRO A 416 21.63 2.30 -39.29
C PRO A 416 22.03 2.12 -40.77
N LEU A 417 21.17 1.51 -41.60
CA LEU A 417 21.14 1.83 -43.04
C LEU A 417 19.76 1.50 -43.62
N LEU A 418 19.17 2.54 -44.18
CA LEU A 418 17.89 2.64 -44.88
C LEU A 418 16.60 2.76 -44.05
N LEU A 419 15.91 3.85 -44.41
CA LEU A 419 14.79 4.50 -43.77
C LEU A 419 13.48 4.02 -44.42
N LEU A 420 12.43 4.03 -43.59
CA LEU A 420 10.99 4.04 -43.91
C LEU A 420 10.21 2.73 -44.11
N ILE A 421 9.18 2.64 -43.24
CA ILE A 421 7.99 1.76 -43.26
C ILE A 421 8.23 0.39 -42.59
N HIS A 422 8.23 0.37 -41.25
CA HIS A 422 7.65 -0.64 -40.33
C HIS A 422 8.05 -0.26 -38.89
N LEU A 423 7.58 0.92 -38.42
CA LEU A 423 7.81 1.35 -37.03
C LEU A 423 6.76 0.75 -36.09
N THR A 424 6.73 -0.59 -35.97
CA THR A 424 6.21 -1.24 -34.76
C THR A 424 7.33 -1.25 -33.72
N HIS A 425 7.65 -0.07 -33.18
CA HIS A 425 8.55 0.02 -32.04
C HIS A 425 7.80 -0.50 -30.81
N ALA A 426 8.03 -1.76 -30.47
CA ALA A 426 7.65 -2.29 -29.17
C ALA A 426 8.46 -1.53 -28.11
N MET A 427 7.81 -0.60 -27.41
CA MET A 427 8.32 -0.10 -26.14
C MET A 427 8.35 -1.28 -25.17
N ALA A 428 9.48 -1.97 -25.07
CA ALA A 428 9.66 -3.06 -24.12
C ALA A 428 10.03 -2.45 -22.77
N CYS A 429 9.17 -2.66 -21.76
CA CYS A 429 9.55 -2.40 -20.38
C CYS A 429 10.73 -3.32 -20.04
N SER A 430 11.92 -2.77 -19.79
CA SER A 430 13.11 -3.57 -19.52
C SER A 430 13.28 -3.89 -18.04
N GLY A 431 12.67 -3.11 -17.14
CA GLY A 431 12.72 -3.43 -15.73
C GLY A 431 11.85 -4.62 -15.34
N ASN A 432 12.46 -5.59 -14.68
CA ASN A 432 11.85 -6.88 -14.43
C ASN A 432 10.87 -6.94 -13.26
N SER A 433 10.82 -5.93 -12.38
CA SER A 433 10.00 -6.02 -11.16
C SER A 433 8.62 -5.39 -11.23
N GLY A 434 8.34 -4.47 -12.17
CA GLY A 434 6.98 -4.00 -12.40
C GLY A 434 6.78 -2.52 -12.68
N MET A 435 5.51 -2.13 -12.74
CA MET A 435 5.04 -0.74 -12.77
C MET A 435 3.66 -0.61 -12.12
N GLY A 436 3.40 0.56 -11.54
CA GLY A 436 2.23 0.78 -10.71
C GLY A 436 2.42 0.22 -9.30
N SER A 437 1.41 0.41 -8.46
CA SER A 437 1.43 -0.09 -7.08
C SER A 437 0.03 -0.27 -6.55
N TYR A 438 -0.12 -1.08 -5.51
CA TYR A 438 -1.38 -1.31 -4.81
C TYR A 438 -1.17 -1.43 -3.29
N HIS A 439 -2.18 -1.94 -2.58
CA HIS A 439 -2.44 -1.95 -1.13
C HIS A 439 -3.19 -0.74 -0.58
N GLY A 440 -4.21 -1.02 0.23
CA GLY A 440 -5.07 -0.06 0.90
C GLY A 440 -5.57 1.04 -0.02
N ARG A 441 -5.26 2.28 0.35
CA ARG A 441 -5.64 3.47 -0.41
C ARG A 441 -4.98 3.52 -1.79
N HIS A 442 -3.79 2.94 -1.94
CA HIS A 442 -3.07 2.93 -3.22
C HIS A 442 -3.80 2.07 -4.25
N THR A 443 -4.37 0.92 -3.85
CA THR A 443 -5.23 0.14 -4.77
C THR A 443 -6.46 0.94 -5.21
N PHE A 444 -7.13 1.61 -4.27
CA PHE A 444 -8.30 2.44 -4.57
C PHE A 444 -7.95 3.55 -5.56
N ASP A 445 -6.85 4.26 -5.33
CA ASP A 445 -6.40 5.36 -6.18
C ASP A 445 -5.92 4.86 -7.55
N GLN A 446 -5.17 3.76 -7.60
CA GLN A 446 -4.66 3.14 -8.84
C GLN A 446 -5.81 2.65 -9.75
N LEU A 447 -6.92 2.19 -9.16
CA LEU A 447 -8.09 1.70 -9.90
C LEU A 447 -9.22 2.74 -9.98
N SER A 448 -8.91 4.01 -9.72
CA SER A 448 -9.81 5.14 -9.93
C SER A 448 -9.18 6.16 -10.88
N HIS A 449 -10.00 6.83 -11.68
CA HIS A 449 -9.57 8.08 -12.29
C HIS A 449 -9.69 9.22 -11.26
N LEU A 450 -8.58 9.91 -10.99
CA LEU A 450 -8.54 11.07 -10.11
C LEU A 450 -8.87 12.35 -10.89
N ARG A 451 -10.15 12.59 -11.12
CA ARG A 451 -10.64 13.70 -11.94
C ARG A 451 -10.41 15.05 -11.26
N SER A 452 -9.68 15.94 -11.92
CA SER A 452 -9.51 17.33 -11.46
C SER A 452 -10.75 18.16 -11.76
N CYS A 453 -11.29 18.82 -10.74
CA CYS A 453 -12.49 19.66 -10.82
C CYS A 453 -12.16 21.10 -10.41
N LEU A 454 -12.50 22.06 -11.27
CA LEU A 454 -12.44 23.49 -11.00
C LEU A 454 -13.79 24.11 -11.35
N ILE A 455 -14.52 24.56 -10.33
CA ILE A 455 -15.87 25.15 -10.50
C ILE A 455 -15.76 26.67 -10.30
N LYS A 456 -15.96 27.41 -11.39
CA LYS A 456 -16.02 28.87 -11.36
C LYS A 456 -17.48 29.33 -11.27
N GLN A 457 -17.68 30.42 -10.54
CA GLN A 457 -18.91 31.18 -10.59
C GLN A 457 -18.88 32.14 -11.78
N LEU A 458 -20.04 32.45 -12.38
CA LEU A 458 -20.17 33.49 -13.42
C LEU A 458 -20.14 34.90 -12.80
N LYS A 459 -19.09 35.19 -12.03
CA LYS A 459 -18.85 36.46 -11.32
C LYS A 459 -17.41 36.91 -11.54
N MET A 460 -17.13 38.18 -11.22
CA MET A 460 -15.79 38.77 -11.32
C MET A 460 -15.18 38.73 -12.75
N GLU A 461 -16.02 38.81 -13.78
CA GLU A 461 -15.57 38.74 -15.19
C GLU A 461 -14.55 39.82 -15.56
N ARG A 462 -14.59 40.98 -14.88
CA ARG A 462 -13.57 42.04 -15.05
C ARG A 462 -12.15 41.56 -14.71
N VAL A 463 -11.98 40.61 -13.79
CA VAL A 463 -10.66 40.03 -13.45
C VAL A 463 -10.09 39.26 -14.64
N ASN A 464 -10.94 38.66 -15.47
CA ASN A 464 -10.53 37.95 -16.67
C ASN A 464 -10.06 38.90 -17.80
N SER A 465 -10.29 40.21 -17.72
CA SER A 465 -9.84 41.18 -18.73
C SER A 465 -8.33 41.12 -18.99
N MET A 466 -7.53 40.69 -17.99
CA MET A 466 -6.09 40.54 -18.08
C MET A 466 -5.66 39.41 -19.03
N ARG A 467 -6.44 38.32 -19.14
CA ARG A 467 -6.18 37.22 -20.08
C ARG A 467 -6.80 37.46 -21.47
N TYR A 468 -7.76 38.36 -21.59
CA TYR A 468 -8.42 38.63 -22.88
C TYR A 468 -7.61 39.57 -23.79
N PRO A 469 -7.63 39.36 -25.11
CA PRO A 469 -7.08 40.30 -26.08
C PRO A 469 -7.75 41.71 -26.02
N PRO A 470 -7.07 42.77 -26.49
CA PRO A 470 -5.67 42.79 -26.94
C PRO A 470 -4.70 42.69 -25.76
N HIS A 471 -3.56 42.04 -25.98
CA HIS A 471 -2.49 41.92 -24.99
C HIS A 471 -1.61 43.17 -25.00
N THR A 472 -1.61 43.91 -23.90
CA THR A 472 -0.84 45.16 -23.76
C THR A 472 0.25 44.99 -22.70
N ALA A 473 1.29 45.83 -22.75
CA ALA A 473 2.37 45.82 -21.74
C ALA A 473 1.84 45.94 -20.31
N LYS A 474 0.77 46.72 -20.11
CA LYS A 474 0.08 46.86 -18.81
C LYS A 474 -0.53 45.54 -18.34
N LYS A 475 -1.24 44.79 -19.20
CA LYS A 475 -1.80 43.48 -18.85
C LYS A 475 -0.70 42.47 -18.56
N LEU A 476 0.40 42.49 -19.31
CA LEU A 476 1.55 41.63 -19.10
C LEU A 476 2.21 41.89 -17.73
N GLY A 477 2.34 43.15 -17.32
CA GLY A 477 2.86 43.51 -16.00
C GLY A 477 2.04 42.93 -14.85
N TRP A 478 0.71 43.05 -14.93
CA TRP A 478 -0.19 42.42 -13.95
C TRP A 478 -0.14 40.89 -14.00
N ALA A 479 -0.08 40.29 -15.20
CA ALA A 479 0.02 38.84 -15.34
C ALA A 479 1.30 38.30 -14.70
N ARG A 480 2.45 38.97 -14.90
CA ARG A 480 3.71 38.63 -14.22
C ARG A 480 3.57 38.68 -12.71
N PHE A 481 2.91 39.69 -12.17
CA PHE A 481 2.69 39.81 -10.73
C PHE A 481 1.87 38.64 -10.17
N PHE A 482 0.74 38.27 -10.80
CA PHE A 482 -0.15 37.23 -10.28
C PHE A 482 0.31 35.80 -10.58
N LEU A 483 1.07 35.58 -11.65
CA LEU A 483 1.54 34.25 -12.05
C LEU A 483 2.92 33.90 -11.50
N LEU A 484 3.83 34.87 -11.39
CA LEU A 484 5.22 34.60 -10.97
C LEU A 484 5.44 34.76 -9.47
N LYS A 485 4.61 35.55 -8.76
CA LYS A 485 4.69 35.61 -7.30
C LYS A 485 3.89 34.46 -6.70
N GLN A 486 4.60 33.45 -6.19
CA GLN A 486 4.02 32.41 -5.36
C GLN A 486 3.67 32.99 -3.98
N VAL A 487 2.45 33.48 -3.83
CA VAL A 487 1.89 33.85 -2.53
C VAL A 487 1.23 32.60 -1.95
N ASN A 488 1.74 32.07 -0.83
CA ASN A 488 1.09 30.98 -0.12
C ASN A 488 -0.21 31.49 0.53
N VAL A 489 -1.31 31.29 -0.18
CA VAL A 489 -2.62 31.83 0.20
C VAL A 489 -3.11 31.23 1.53
N CYS A 490 -2.84 29.94 1.78
CA CYS A 490 -3.16 29.29 3.06
C CYS A 490 -2.47 29.99 4.24
N ARG A 491 -1.19 30.38 4.09
CA ARG A 491 -0.48 31.17 5.09
C ARG A 491 -1.08 32.57 5.25
N LEU A 492 -1.43 33.23 4.15
CA LEU A 492 -2.03 34.56 4.18
C LEU A 492 -3.40 34.56 4.89
N GLN A 493 -4.23 33.55 4.62
CA GLN A 493 -5.53 33.35 5.27
C GLN A 493 -5.36 33.09 6.78
N ARG A 494 -4.38 32.26 7.18
CA ARG A 494 -4.09 32.03 8.61
C ARG A 494 -3.63 33.32 9.31
N VAL A 495 -2.76 34.09 8.67
CA VAL A 495 -2.30 35.39 9.19
C VAL A 495 -3.45 36.39 9.29
N ALA A 496 -4.30 36.48 8.27
CA ALA A 496 -5.48 37.34 8.31
C ALA A 496 -6.46 36.94 9.41
N LEU A 497 -6.72 35.63 9.59
CA LEU A 497 -7.55 35.13 10.68
C LEU A 497 -6.96 35.50 12.04
N MET A 498 -5.66 35.30 12.22
CA MET A 498 -4.94 35.62 13.44
C MET A 498 -4.96 37.14 13.73
N ALA A 499 -4.78 37.97 12.71
CA ALA A 499 -4.89 39.42 12.82
C ALA A 499 -6.31 39.87 13.20
N THR A 500 -7.35 39.25 12.65
CA THR A 500 -8.74 39.50 13.03
C THR A 500 -9.00 39.08 14.48
N PHE A 501 -8.46 37.95 14.93
CA PHE A 501 -8.53 37.52 16.34
C PHE A 501 -7.81 38.49 17.28
N ILE A 502 -6.62 38.96 16.92
CA ILE A 502 -5.88 39.97 17.69
C ILE A 502 -6.66 41.28 17.75
N GLY A 503 -7.24 41.74 16.62
CA GLY A 503 -8.09 42.93 16.58
C GLY A 503 -9.33 42.81 17.45
N LEU A 504 -10.00 41.65 17.44
CA LEU A 504 -11.12 41.33 18.33
C LEU A 504 -10.70 41.33 19.81
N ALA A 505 -9.56 40.73 20.14
CA ALA A 505 -9.04 40.71 21.50
C ALA A 505 -8.69 42.13 21.98
N ALA A 506 -8.05 42.94 21.15
CA ALA A 506 -7.73 44.34 21.45
C ALA A 506 -8.98 45.19 21.64
N PHE A 507 -10.02 44.97 20.83
CA PHE A 507 -11.32 45.63 21.00
C PHE A 507 -11.98 45.26 22.34
N VAL A 508 -11.95 43.98 22.74
CA VAL A 508 -12.48 43.54 24.05
C VAL A 508 -11.70 44.17 25.22
N VAL A 509 -10.38 44.35 25.07
CA VAL A 509 -9.56 45.04 26.08
C VAL A 509 -9.88 46.54 26.12
N GLN A 510 -10.04 47.21 24.97
CA GLN A 510 -10.43 48.63 24.93
C GLN A 510 -11.83 48.89 25.51
N VAL A 511 -12.77 47.95 25.36
CA VAL A 511 -14.10 48.06 25.98
C VAL A 511 -14.04 47.91 27.50
N ARG A 512 -12.98 47.28 28.06
CA ARG A 512 -12.74 47.27 29.52
C ARG A 512 -12.23 48.60 30.06
N ASP A 513 -11.63 49.46 29.24
CA ASP A 513 -11.13 50.78 29.64
C ASP A 513 -12.21 51.89 29.55
N VAL A 514 -13.42 51.56 29.07
CA VAL A 514 -14.59 52.44 29.21
C VAL A 514 -15.15 52.23 30.61
N ASN A 515 -14.89 53.21 31.50
CA ASN A 515 -15.44 53.30 32.86
C ASN A 515 -16.95 53.03 32.87
N ILE A 516 -17.30 51.77 33.14
CA ILE A 516 -18.58 51.37 33.70
C ILE A 516 -18.22 50.62 34.97
N ASP A 517 -18.53 51.21 36.12
CA ASP A 517 -18.39 50.61 37.44
C ASP A 517 -19.19 49.30 37.48
N ILE A 518 -18.51 48.18 37.24
CA ILE A 518 -19.03 46.83 37.42
C ILE A 518 -18.03 46.09 38.28
N TYR A 519 -18.46 45.72 39.48
CA TYR A 519 -17.74 44.88 40.42
C TYR A 519 -17.23 43.60 39.74
N TRP A 520 -15.92 43.51 39.53
CA TRP A 520 -15.28 42.28 39.06
C TRP A 520 -15.06 41.32 40.24
N HIS A 521 -15.97 40.38 40.43
CA HIS A 521 -15.61 39.12 41.08
C HIS A 521 -14.70 38.35 40.11
N LEU A 522 -13.45 38.09 40.52
CA LEU A 522 -12.53 37.20 39.80
C LEU A 522 -13.11 35.79 39.82
N THR A 523 -13.82 35.42 38.74
CA THR A 523 -14.15 34.05 38.39
C THR A 523 -13.21 33.61 37.28
N ASP A 524 -12.41 32.58 37.52
CA ASP A 524 -11.69 31.91 36.44
C ASP A 524 -12.71 31.18 35.56
N VAL A 525 -12.81 31.61 34.30
CA VAL A 525 -13.72 31.07 33.29
C VAL A 525 -12.89 30.20 32.35
N TYR A 526 -12.97 28.88 32.50
CA TYR A 526 -12.38 27.96 31.54
C TYR A 526 -13.38 27.66 30.42
N VAL A 527 -13.02 27.98 29.18
CA VAL A 527 -13.81 27.73 27.97
C VAL A 527 -13.26 26.51 27.25
N TYR A 528 -14.03 25.42 27.25
CA TYR A 528 -13.67 24.22 26.51
C TYR A 528 -14.49 24.16 25.22
N VAL A 529 -13.78 24.07 24.08
CA VAL A 529 -14.37 24.01 22.74
C VAL A 529 -14.19 22.60 22.19
N PHE A 530 -15.29 21.85 22.06
CA PHE A 530 -15.26 20.52 21.48
C PHE A 530 -16.05 20.50 20.16
N PRO A 531 -15.55 19.83 19.11
CA PRO A 531 -16.33 19.58 17.91
C PRO A 531 -17.40 18.51 18.23
N VAL A 532 -18.67 18.84 18.04
CA VAL A 532 -19.79 17.88 18.18
C VAL A 532 -20.42 17.67 16.81
N TYR A 533 -20.49 16.42 16.38
CA TYR A 533 -21.16 16.03 15.14
C TYR A 533 -22.60 15.63 15.46
N VAL A 534 -23.57 16.45 15.01
CA VAL A 534 -24.99 16.15 15.21
C VAL A 534 -25.53 15.52 13.93
N ARG A 535 -26.08 14.31 14.05
CA ARG A 535 -26.74 13.59 12.94
C ARG A 535 -28.17 14.11 12.79
N LYS A 536 -28.50 14.71 11.65
CA LYS A 536 -29.89 14.94 11.20
C LYS A 536 -30.10 14.19 9.89
N GLY A 537 -30.74 13.03 9.96
CA GLY A 537 -30.92 12.14 8.80
C GLY A 537 -29.58 11.64 8.25
N VAL A 538 -29.37 11.82 6.94
CA VAL A 538 -28.22 11.29 6.18
C VAL A 538 -27.03 12.27 6.09
N SER A 539 -27.09 13.44 6.77
CA SER A 539 -25.98 14.41 6.79
C SER A 539 -25.42 14.63 8.19
N PHE A 540 -24.12 14.87 8.27
CA PHE A 540 -23.43 15.34 9.46
C PHE A 540 -23.16 16.83 9.36
N THR A 541 -23.69 17.62 10.29
CA THR A 541 -23.36 19.05 10.40
C THR A 541 -22.44 19.25 11.60
N LYS A 542 -21.27 19.85 11.36
CA LYS A 542 -20.32 20.19 12.43
C LYS A 542 -20.89 21.35 13.23
N ARG A 543 -21.17 21.14 14.52
CA ARG A 543 -21.52 22.22 15.46
C ARG A 543 -20.44 22.34 16.53
N VAL A 544 -20.22 23.55 16.99
CA VAL A 544 -19.28 23.86 18.07
C VAL A 544 -20.11 23.99 19.34
N CYS A 545 -19.82 23.17 20.35
CA CYS A 545 -20.42 23.31 21.67
C CYS A 545 -19.38 23.94 22.61
N VAL A 546 -19.79 24.93 23.38
CA VAL A 546 -18.93 25.71 24.28
C VAL A 546 -19.41 25.48 25.69
N CYS A 547 -18.56 24.88 26.54
CA CYS A 547 -18.88 24.64 27.95
C CYS A 547 -18.01 25.56 28.82
N VAL A 548 -18.65 26.20 29.82
CA VAL A 548 -18.03 27.22 30.66
C VAL A 548 -18.06 26.77 32.12
N ARG A 549 -16.90 26.73 32.78
CA ARG A 549 -16.78 26.39 34.21
C ARG A 549 -16.22 27.59 34.99
N THR A 550 -16.87 27.93 36.11
CA THR A 550 -16.49 29.04 37.01
C THR A 550 -16.17 28.54 38.42
N PHE A 551 -15.03 28.95 38.98
CA PHE A 551 -14.68 28.74 40.39
C PHE A 551 -14.80 30.05 41.19
N VAL A 552 -15.30 29.97 42.41
CA VAL A 552 -15.38 31.09 43.37
C VAL A 552 -14.57 30.71 44.60
N TYR A 553 -13.52 31.47 44.93
CA TYR A 553 -12.71 31.29 46.14
C TYR A 553 -13.13 32.29 47.24
N PRO A 554 -13.32 31.87 48.51
CA PRO A 554 -13.48 32.80 49.62
C PRO A 554 -12.12 33.34 50.13
N PRO A 555 -12.09 34.53 50.78
CA PRO A 555 -10.84 35.23 51.13
C PRO A 555 -10.07 34.59 52.30
N LEU A 556 -8.74 34.62 52.20
CA LEU A 556 -7.75 34.08 53.13
C LEU A 556 -7.78 34.70 54.54
N ARG A 557 -7.87 33.85 55.58
CA ARG A 557 -7.32 34.09 56.93
C ARG A 557 -6.48 32.87 57.34
N ILE A 558 -5.26 33.12 57.84
CA ILE A 558 -4.35 32.18 58.51
C ILE A 558 -4.47 32.49 60.03
N PRO A 559 -4.45 31.56 61.03
CA PRO A 559 -3.68 30.30 61.09
C PRO A 559 -4.38 29.05 61.73
N THR A 560 -3.60 27.95 61.75
CA THR A 560 -3.65 26.70 62.57
C THR A 560 -4.51 25.51 62.11
N ILE A 561 -3.81 24.38 61.89
CA ILE A 561 -4.21 22.96 61.72
C ILE A 561 -4.84 22.43 63.04
N PRO A 562 -5.75 21.41 63.12
CA PRO A 562 -5.96 20.24 62.23
C PRO A 562 -7.43 19.78 61.94
N HIS A 563 -7.50 18.77 61.05
CA HIS A 563 -8.54 17.73 60.87
C HIS A 563 -9.86 18.04 60.13
N ALA A 564 -10.09 17.22 59.09
CA ALA A 564 -11.33 16.62 58.57
C ALA A 564 -12.63 17.46 58.54
N CYS A 565 -13.15 17.75 57.34
CA CYS A 565 -14.43 17.20 56.83
C CYS A 565 -14.87 17.86 55.51
N ASP A 566 -15.52 17.03 54.69
CA ASP A 566 -16.54 17.28 53.65
C ASP A 566 -16.80 18.70 53.14
N LEU A 567 -16.78 18.84 51.80
CA LEU A 567 -17.67 19.76 51.09
C LEU A 567 -18.12 19.15 49.75
N THR A 568 -19.43 18.98 49.65
CA THR A 568 -20.24 18.54 48.51
C THR A 568 -20.21 19.55 47.35
N GLN A 569 -20.25 19.09 46.09
CA GLN A 569 -20.48 19.97 44.92
C GLN A 569 -21.71 19.51 44.11
N GLN A 570 -22.68 20.42 44.00
CA GLN A 570 -23.88 20.32 43.19
C GLN A 570 -23.60 20.69 41.72
N TRP A 571 -24.18 19.92 40.79
CA TRP A 571 -24.24 20.24 39.36
C TRP A 571 -25.51 21.04 39.07
N LEU A 572 -25.40 22.26 38.57
CA LEU A 572 -26.54 23.02 38.02
C LEU A 572 -26.38 23.11 36.50
N CYS A 573 -27.21 22.33 35.79
CA CYS A 573 -27.43 22.41 34.35
C CYS A 573 -28.71 23.22 34.11
N PRO A 574 -28.69 24.36 33.41
CA PRO A 574 -29.92 25.04 33.02
C PRO A 574 -30.28 24.61 31.60
N LEU A 575 -31.05 23.52 31.45
CA LEU A 575 -31.88 23.27 30.27
C LEU A 575 -32.92 22.20 30.64
N GLN A 576 -34.07 22.67 31.11
CA GLN A 576 -35.32 21.91 31.05
C GLN A 576 -35.69 21.71 29.58
N THR A 577 -35.57 20.49 29.08
CA THR A 577 -36.46 19.98 28.04
C THR A 577 -36.87 18.57 28.42
N LYS A 578 -38.20 18.38 28.53
CA LYS A 578 -38.86 17.11 28.83
C LYS A 578 -38.44 16.02 27.84
N GLN A 579 -38.44 14.78 28.38
CA GLN A 579 -38.28 13.48 27.73
C GLN A 579 -36.83 12.99 27.60
N GLY A 580 -36.51 12.02 28.45
CA GLY A 580 -35.18 11.46 28.62
C GLY A 580 -34.79 10.43 27.56
N VAL A 581 -33.49 10.42 27.25
CA VAL A 581 -32.71 9.24 26.83
C VAL A 581 -31.29 9.47 27.34
N VAL A 582 -30.75 8.47 28.05
CA VAL A 582 -29.40 8.44 28.63
C VAL A 582 -28.37 8.19 27.52
N LEU A 583 -27.28 8.96 27.49
CA LEU A 583 -26.10 8.71 26.65
C LEU A 583 -24.89 8.43 27.56
N GLU A 584 -24.47 7.17 27.61
CA GLU A 584 -23.18 6.75 28.18
C GLU A 584 -22.03 7.18 27.25
N ILE A 585 -20.98 7.78 27.83
CA ILE A 585 -19.70 8.03 27.13
C ILE A 585 -18.62 7.25 27.88
N CYS A 586 -18.01 6.30 27.17
CA CYS A 586 -16.83 5.51 27.57
C CYS A 586 -15.54 6.30 27.22
N PRO A 587 -14.47 6.27 28.06
CA PRO A 587 -13.28 7.10 27.87
C PRO A 587 -12.20 6.36 27.08
N LEU A 588 -11.61 6.96 26.04
CA LEU A 588 -10.32 6.52 25.49
C LEU A 588 -9.66 7.61 24.61
N ILE A 589 -8.39 7.88 24.96
CA ILE A 589 -7.26 8.31 24.11
C ILE A 589 -6.94 9.81 23.97
N CYS A 590 -5.81 10.19 24.58
CA CYS A 590 -4.87 11.18 24.05
C CYS A 590 -3.43 10.69 24.35
N PRO A 591 -2.54 10.46 23.35
CA PRO A 591 -1.12 10.25 23.58
C PRO A 591 -0.31 11.52 23.31
N LEU A 592 0.34 12.00 24.37
CA LEU A 592 1.77 12.31 24.45
C LEU A 592 2.49 12.75 23.15
N LEU A 593 2.70 14.06 23.04
CA LEU A 593 3.78 14.68 22.26
C LEU A 593 4.89 15.08 23.24
N PHE A 594 6.02 14.37 23.26
CA PHE A 594 7.31 14.92 23.69
C PHE A 594 8.44 14.17 23.00
N ASN A 595 9.26 14.92 22.26
CA ASN A 595 10.55 14.46 21.74
C ASN A 595 11.63 15.44 22.25
N TYR A 596 12.54 14.88 23.06
CA TYR A 596 13.98 15.20 23.18
C TYR A 596 14.44 16.50 23.88
N PRO A 597 15.68 16.51 24.44
CA PRO A 597 15.89 16.39 25.87
C PRO A 597 16.37 17.69 26.54
N ALA A 598 16.34 17.66 27.87
CA ALA A 598 16.97 18.60 28.81
C ALA A 598 18.39 19.02 28.33
N CYS A 599 18.90 20.21 28.62
CA CYS A 599 18.99 20.83 29.93
C CYS A 599 19.73 22.17 29.82
N CYS A 600 19.44 23.06 30.78
CA CYS A 600 20.18 24.28 31.15
C CYS A 600 20.13 25.43 30.14
N SER A 601 19.85 26.69 30.48
CA SER A 601 19.71 27.46 31.73
C SER A 601 19.62 28.93 31.21
N LEU A 602 18.86 29.90 31.71
CA LEU A 602 18.71 30.49 33.04
C LEU A 602 17.57 31.53 32.89
N PHE A 603 16.70 31.61 33.91
CA PHE A 603 16.10 32.81 34.55
C PHE A 603 15.52 33.93 33.64
N CYS A 604 14.28 34.38 33.80
CA CYS A 604 13.46 34.50 34.99
C CYS A 604 11.97 34.57 34.62
#